data_AF-C0LK13-F1
#
_entry.id   AF-C0LK13-F1
#
_cell.length_a   1.000
_cell.length_b   1.000
_cell.length_c   1.000
_cell.angle_alpha   90.00
_cell.angle_beta   90.00
_cell.angle_gamma   90.00
#
_symmetry.space_group_name_H-M   'P 1'
#
loop_
_entity.id
_entity.type
_entity.pdbx_description
1 polymer ?
#
loop_
_entity_poly.entity_id
_entity_poly.type
_entity_poly.pdbx_seq_one_letter_code
_entity_poly.pdbx_strand_id
1 'polypeptide(L)' 'GSYAIRNAFVSVDGVYTNKFPGGVAYRCSFRVTEAVYLIERTVDVLAQKLGIDKAEIRLRNFIRKEQFPYTTPLGLEYD' A
#
# COMPACT_ATOMS: atom_id res chain seq x y z
N GLY A 1 -0.59 -4.06 -0.20
CA GLY A 1 -1.68 -3.63 0.69
C GLY A 1 -2.80 -4.66 0.61
N SER A 2 -3.85 -4.53 1.43
CA SER A 2 -4.83 -5.62 1.61
C SER A 2 -5.95 -5.69 0.57
N TYR A 3 -5.87 -4.90 -0.50
CA TYR A 3 -6.97 -4.68 -1.45
C TYR A 3 -6.75 -5.40 -2.78
N ALA A 4 -7.82 -5.98 -3.32
CA ALA A 4 -7.85 -6.65 -4.62
C ALA A 4 -7.84 -5.63 -5.78
N ILE A 5 -6.67 -5.04 -6.02
CA ILE A 5 -6.44 -4.06 -7.09
C ILE A 5 -5.89 -4.79 -8.32
N ARG A 6 -6.51 -4.59 -9.49
CA ARG A 6 -6.13 -5.29 -10.73
C ARG A 6 -4.79 -4.85 -11.30
N ASN A 7 -4.55 -3.53 -11.32
CA ASN A 7 -3.36 -2.94 -11.95
C ASN A 7 -2.76 -1.90 -11.00
N ALA A 8 -1.44 -1.92 -10.87
CA ALA A 8 -0.69 -0.95 -10.09
C ALA A 8 0.68 -0.71 -10.75
N PHE A 9 1.23 0.49 -10.54
CA PHE A 9 2.57 0.86 -10.97
C PHE A 9 3.22 1.72 -9.90
N VAL A 10 4.54 1.57 -9.74
CA VAL A 10 5.35 2.37 -8.82
C VAL A 10 6.68 2.71 -9.48
N SER A 11 7.14 3.94 -9.31
CA SER A 11 8.48 4.41 -9.66
C SER A 11 9.02 5.24 -8.50
N VAL A 12 10.33 5.18 -8.27
CA VAL A 12 10.99 5.87 -7.17
C VAL A 12 12.33 6.43 -7.63
N ASP A 13 12.53 7.73 -7.44
CA ASP A 13 13.79 8.41 -7.69
C ASP A 13 14.53 8.70 -6.38
N GLY A 14 15.77 8.21 -6.28
CA GLY A 14 16.68 8.54 -5.19
C GLY A 14 17.55 9.75 -5.57
N VAL A 15 17.66 10.74 -4.68
CA VAL A 15 18.47 11.95 -4.92
C VAL A 15 19.51 12.16 -3.82
N TYR A 16 20.69 12.64 -4.21
CA TYR A 16 21.73 13.04 -3.26
C TYR A 16 21.46 14.44 -2.69
N THR A 17 21.74 14.63 -1.40
CA THR A 17 21.62 15.92 -0.70
C THR A 17 22.70 16.03 0.38
N ASN A 18 22.97 17.24 0.87
CA ASN A 18 23.89 17.46 2.00
C ASN A 18 23.24 17.09 3.35
N LYS A 19 22.81 15.83 3.50
CA LYS A 19 22.19 15.28 4.72
C LYS A 19 22.88 13.97 5.11
N PHE A 20 22.75 13.58 6.38
CA PHE A 20 23.30 12.33 6.88
C PHE A 20 22.67 11.12 6.14
N PRO A 21 23.45 10.08 5.78
CA PRO A 21 22.92 8.92 5.09
C PRO A 21 21.94 8.13 5.95
N GLY A 22 20.99 7.44 5.32
CA GLY A 22 20.01 6.63 6.04
C GLY A 22 18.82 6.27 5.15
N GLY A 23 17.65 6.14 5.77
CA GLY A 23 16.39 5.88 5.08
C GLY A 23 15.72 4.60 5.55
N VAL A 24 16.33 3.44 5.29
CA VAL A 24 15.82 2.15 5.77
C VAL A 24 16.26 1.96 7.22
N ALA A 25 15.36 2.21 8.16
CA ALA A 25 15.58 2.06 9.61
C ALA A 25 14.25 1.93 10.35
N TYR A 26 14.27 1.82 11.69
CA TYR A 26 13.09 1.95 12.57
C TYR A 26 11.87 1.14 12.09
N ARG A 27 11.97 -0.19 12.11
CA ARG A 27 10.83 -1.09 11.80
C ARG A 27 10.18 -0.83 10.42
N CYS A 28 10.90 -0.21 9.47
CA CYS A 28 10.35 0.09 8.16
C CYS A 28 10.14 -1.12 7.27
N SER A 29 10.71 -2.28 7.64
CA SER A 29 10.66 -3.53 6.89
C SER A 29 10.95 -3.31 5.39
N PHE A 30 12.04 -2.59 5.09
CA PHE A 30 12.43 -2.22 3.73
C PHE A 30 11.36 -1.40 2.98
N ARG A 31 10.95 -0.26 3.57
CA ARG A 31 9.98 0.70 3.02
C ARG A 31 8.51 0.26 3.03
N VAL A 32 8.19 -0.85 3.70
CA VAL A 32 6.80 -1.27 3.93
C VAL A 32 6.04 -0.25 4.78
N THR A 33 6.70 0.47 5.70
CA THR A 33 6.05 1.57 6.45
C THR A 33 5.48 2.63 5.53
N GLU A 34 6.24 3.07 4.52
CA GLU A 34 5.83 4.06 3.54
C GLU A 34 4.77 3.49 2.60
N ALA A 35 4.90 2.22 2.19
CA ALA A 35 3.92 1.55 1.32
C ALA A 35 2.54 1.41 1.99
N VAL A 36 2.51 0.98 3.26
CA VAL A 36 1.26 0.85 4.04
C VAL A 36 0.66 2.22 4.32
N TYR A 37 1.48 3.21 4.67
CA TYR A 37 1.01 4.58 4.86
C TYR A 37 0.34 5.12 3.59
N LEU A 38 0.99 4.96 2.43
CA LEU A 38 0.47 5.44 1.14
C LEU A 38 -0.89 4.82 0.82
N ILE A 39 -1.02 3.50 0.87
CA ILE A 39 -2.25 2.82 0.46
C ILE A 39 -3.40 3.12 1.44
N GLU A 40 -3.18 3.08 2.76
CA GLU A 40 -4.23 3.34 3.74
C GLU A 40 -4.71 4.79 3.71
N ARG A 41 -3.80 5.75 3.52
CA ARG A 41 -4.18 7.16 3.34
C ARG A 41 -4.93 7.38 2.04
N THR A 42 -4.55 6.69 0.96
CA THR A 42 -5.24 6.76 -0.33
C THR A 42 -6.68 6.27 -0.22
N VAL A 43 -6.90 5.12 0.44
CA VAL A 43 -8.25 4.58 0.67
C VAL A 43 -9.08 5.53 1.53
N ASP A 44 -8.50 6.12 2.57
CA ASP A 44 -9.18 7.11 3.41
C ASP A 44 -9.63 8.36 2.62
N VAL A 45 -8.76 8.91 1.78
CA VAL A 45 -9.09 10.07 0.93
C VAL A 45 -10.14 9.68 -0.11
N LEU A 46 -10.08 8.47 -0.66
CA LEU A 46 -11.07 7.97 -1.60
C LEU A 46 -12.45 7.81 -0.94
N ALA A 47 -12.52 7.24 0.27
CA ALA A 47 -13.75 7.17 1.07
C ALA A 47 -14.38 8.56 1.26
N GLN A 48 -13.59 9.55 1.65
CA GLN A 48 -14.05 10.92 1.84
C GLN A 48 -14.63 11.52 0.54
N LYS A 49 -13.94 11.33 -0.60
CA LYS A 49 -14.40 11.84 -1.90
C LYS A 49 -15.69 11.18 -2.38
N LEU A 50 -15.87 9.90 -2.07
CA LEU A 50 -17.05 9.14 -2.46
C LEU A 50 -18.21 9.26 -1.45
N GLY A 51 -17.98 9.88 -0.29
CA GLY A 51 -18.98 9.95 0.79
C GLY A 51 -19.32 8.58 1.39
N ILE A 52 -18.38 7.63 1.34
CA ILE A 52 -18.54 6.28 1.87
C ILE A 52 -17.77 6.16 3.18
N ASP A 53 -18.27 5.36 4.13
CA ASP A 53 -17.53 5.04 5.33
C ASP A 53 -16.18 4.38 5.01
N LYS A 54 -15.17 4.70 5.85
CA LYS A 54 -13.80 4.23 5.69
C LYS A 54 -13.66 2.72 5.86
N ALA A 55 -14.42 2.10 6.77
CA ALA A 55 -14.40 0.66 6.95
C ALA A 55 -15.12 -0.04 5.79
N GLU A 56 -16.23 0.55 5.33
CA GLU A 56 -17.04 -0.01 4.24
C GLU A 56 -16.24 -0.11 2.92
N ILE A 57 -15.51 0.95 2.53
CA ILE A 57 -14.70 0.88 1.29
C ILE A 57 -13.60 -0.19 1.40
N ARG A 58 -13.05 -0.43 2.59
CA ARG A 58 -12.04 -1.46 2.80
C ARG A 58 -12.63 -2.85 2.65
N LEU A 59 -13.76 -3.09 3.32
CA LEU A 59 -14.49 -4.37 3.26
C LEU A 59 -14.87 -4.75 1.83
N ARG A 60 -15.35 -3.79 1.03
CA ARG A 60 -15.70 -4.02 -0.38
C ARG A 60 -14.53 -4.47 -1.24
N ASN A 61 -13.31 -4.07 -0.88
CA ASN A 61 -12.13 -4.22 -1.72
C ASN A 61 -11.09 -5.19 -1.15
N PHE A 62 -11.31 -5.82 0.01
CA PHE A 62 -10.34 -6.77 0.55
C PHE A 62 -10.10 -7.97 -0.36
N ILE A 63 -8.86 -8.45 -0.35
CA ILE A 63 -8.52 -9.79 -0.85
C ILE A 63 -9.27 -10.80 0.05
N ARG A 64 -10.09 -11.64 -0.57
CA ARG A 64 -10.89 -12.64 0.16
C ARG A 64 -10.01 -13.82 0.55
N LYS A 65 -10.39 -14.52 1.63
CA LYS A 65 -9.65 -15.67 2.15
C LYS A 65 -9.45 -16.76 1.11
N GLU A 66 -10.42 -16.95 0.22
CA GLU A 66 -10.37 -18.00 -0.81
C GLU A 66 -9.45 -17.65 -1.99
N GLN A 67 -8.93 -16.41 -2.03
CA GLN A 67 -8.03 -15.94 -3.09
C GLN A 67 -6.56 -16.16 -2.77
N PHE A 68 -6.24 -16.66 -1.58
CA PHE A 68 -4.87 -16.96 -1.18
C PHE A 68 -4.46 -18.35 -1.71
N PRO A 69 -3.23 -18.52 -2.24
CA PRO A 69 -2.18 -17.51 -2.41
C PRO A 69 -2.52 -16.43 -3.44
N TYR A 70 -2.26 -15.16 -3.11
CA TYR A 70 -2.65 -14.01 -3.94
C TYR A 70 -1.44 -13.26 -4.48
N THR A 71 -1.23 -13.30 -5.80
CA THR A 71 -0.23 -12.46 -6.45
C THR A 71 -0.76 -11.04 -6.64
N THR A 72 -0.14 -10.09 -5.93
CA THR A 72 -0.41 -8.66 -6.08
C THR A 72 0.02 -8.16 -7.47
N PRO A 73 -0.57 -7.06 -7.97
CA PRO A 73 -0.18 -6.46 -9.27
C PRO A 73 1.26 -5.94 -9.32
N LEU A 74 1.96 -5.87 -8.18
CA LEU A 74 3.38 -5.50 -8.09
C LEU A 74 4.31 -6.74 -7.96
N GLY A 75 3.77 -7.95 -8.11
CA GLY A 75 4.55 -9.20 -8.18
C GLY A 75 4.83 -9.89 -6.85
N LEU A 76 4.37 -9.35 -5.72
CA LEU A 76 4.45 -10.03 -4.41
C LEU A 76 3.32 -11.05 -4.28
N GLU A 77 3.65 -12.28 -3.89
CA GLU A 77 2.68 -13.30 -3.50
C GLU A 77 2.40 -13.23 -1.99
N TYR A 78 1.12 -13.19 -1.63
CA TYR A 78 0.68 -13.31 -0.24
C TYR A 78 0.21 -14.73 0.04
N ASP A 79 0.49 -15.22 1.24
CA ASP A 79 0.19 -16.56 1.74
C ASP A 79 -1.21 -16.70 2.37
#